data_AF-A0A097QT44-F1
#
_entry.id   AF-A0A097QT44-F1
#
_cell.length_a   1.000
_cell.length_b   1.000
_cell.length_c   1.000
_cell.angle_alpha   90.00
_cell.angle_beta   90.00
_cell.angle_gamma   90.00
#
_symmetry.space_group_name_H-M   'P 1'
#
loop_
_entity.id
_entity.type
_entity.pdbx_description
1 polymer ?
#
loop_
_entity_poly.entity_id
_entity_poly.type
_entity_poly.pdbx_seq_one_letter_code
_entity_poly.pdbx_strand_id
1 'polypeptide(L)'
;MSETAFEMFVSLVLLLGGLLALAFRKRRNPLIGFRVGYTYHSERAWEKVNTFAGVFSVVYSLFLLALAFYGVSRNIFTLGVVGFVIIQLFIGLWMAKREYELDELSEEAPEKPPATGKTEGASIKPYLLTQLGFLAFYLLLVALLWDRLPERIATHFNASSEPDGYSGRLWGVIGVPVLVWLLPLVLTLPAKEPAFFARANFYPRNLGAWCLFTTVLSCGLVSVFTLTLLYNVGIVPSNVISYGVYLFLALLVFAIYRLLTVGGDERV
;
A
#
# COMPACT_ATOMS: atom_id res chain seq x y z
N MET A 1 18.28 18.58 3.14
CA MET A 1 18.85 17.56 2.23
C MET A 1 18.50 17.97 0.80
N SER A 2 19.44 17.95 -0.15
CA SER A 2 19.12 18.25 -1.55
C SER A 2 18.24 17.15 -2.16
N GLU A 3 17.55 17.45 -3.26
CA GLU A 3 16.73 16.47 -3.99
C GLU A 3 17.52 15.23 -4.38
N THR A 4 18.67 15.43 -5.02
CA THR A 4 19.57 14.36 -5.41
C THR A 4 20.03 13.53 -4.21
N ALA A 5 20.32 14.17 -3.05
CA ALA A 5 20.72 13.43 -1.86
C ALA A 5 19.59 12.53 -1.32
N PHE A 6 18.33 12.98 -1.37
CA PHE A 6 17.18 12.15 -1.03
C PHE A 6 17.03 10.95 -1.97
N GLU A 7 17.11 11.19 -3.27
CA GLU A 7 16.94 10.17 -4.31
C GLU A 7 18.05 9.11 -4.27
N MET A 8 19.30 9.55 -4.06
CA MET A 8 20.43 8.65 -3.82
C MET A 8 20.22 7.84 -2.55
N PHE A 9 19.79 8.47 -1.45
CA PHE A 9 19.54 7.77 -0.20
C PHE A 9 18.50 6.66 -0.38
N VAL A 10 17.36 6.96 -1.01
CA VAL A 10 16.31 5.97 -1.30
C VAL A 10 16.86 4.82 -2.15
N SER A 11 17.62 5.14 -3.20
CA SER A 11 18.23 4.13 -4.08
C SER A 11 19.21 3.22 -3.32
N LEU A 12 20.07 3.79 -2.48
CA LEU A 12 21.05 3.04 -1.69
C LEU A 12 20.39 2.17 -0.62
N VAL A 13 19.31 2.63 0.02
CA VAL A 13 18.55 1.82 0.98
C VAL A 13 17.89 0.62 0.28
N LEU A 14 17.33 0.82 -0.92
CA LEU A 14 16.77 -0.28 -1.72
C LEU A 14 17.86 -1.26 -2.17
N LEU A 15 19.04 -0.76 -2.57
CA LEU A 15 20.19 -1.58 -2.93
C LEU A 15 20.61 -2.46 -1.74
N LEU A 16 20.78 -1.86 -0.57
CA LEU A 16 21.12 -2.58 0.66
C LEU A 16 20.06 -3.63 1.01
N GLY A 17 18.77 -3.28 0.92
CA GLY A 17 17.67 -4.21 1.12
C GLY A 17 17.72 -5.41 0.18
N GLY A 18 18.03 -5.17 -1.10
CA GLY A 18 18.22 -6.22 -2.11
C GLY A 18 19.39 -7.15 -1.81
N LEU A 19 20.55 -6.58 -1.47
CA LEU A 19 21.74 -7.35 -1.08
C LEU A 19 21.50 -8.18 0.19
N LEU A 20 20.81 -7.63 1.18
CA LEU A 20 20.43 -8.34 2.40
C LEU A 20 19.45 -9.48 2.08
N ALA A 21 18.43 -9.24 1.24
CA ALA A 21 17.52 -10.30 0.80
C ALA A 21 18.27 -11.46 0.13
N LEU A 22 19.26 -11.16 -0.71
CA LEU A 22 20.14 -12.19 -1.30
C LEU A 22 20.98 -12.90 -0.24
N ALA A 23 21.57 -12.19 0.71
CA ALA A 23 22.40 -12.77 1.76
C ALA A 23 21.62 -13.72 2.69
N PHE A 24 20.33 -13.44 2.93
CA PHE A 24 19.45 -14.23 3.78
C PHE A 24 18.50 -15.17 3.00
N ARG A 25 18.60 -15.26 1.68
CA ARG A 25 17.69 -16.12 0.88
C ARG A 25 17.73 -17.60 1.24
N LYS A 26 18.81 -18.09 1.85
CA LYS A 26 18.95 -19.50 2.28
C LYS A 26 18.57 -19.76 3.74
N ARG A 27 18.20 -18.73 4.50
CA ARG A 27 17.85 -18.85 5.92
C ARG A 27 16.69 -17.91 6.26
N ARG A 28 15.61 -18.46 6.83
CA ARG A 28 14.46 -17.65 7.24
C ARG A 28 14.89 -16.57 8.22
N ASN A 29 14.53 -15.32 7.94
CA ASN A 29 14.84 -14.18 8.79
C ASN A 29 13.55 -13.40 9.09
N PRO A 30 13.30 -13.01 10.36
CA PRO A 30 12.12 -12.24 10.71
C PRO A 30 12.19 -10.78 10.26
N LEU A 31 13.37 -10.22 10.00
CA LEU A 31 13.59 -8.82 9.65
C LEU A 31 13.85 -8.61 8.15
N ILE A 32 14.62 -9.51 7.53
CA ILE A 32 15.12 -9.35 6.17
C ILE A 32 14.35 -10.25 5.20
N GLY A 33 14.02 -9.72 4.03
CA GLY A 33 13.43 -10.46 2.91
C GLY A 33 11.97 -10.13 2.60
N PHE A 34 11.47 -10.78 1.56
CA PHE A 34 10.06 -10.81 1.19
C PHE A 34 9.32 -11.79 2.09
N ARG A 35 8.51 -11.26 3.00
CA ARG A 35 8.03 -11.95 4.20
C ARG A 35 6.51 -12.04 4.18
N VAL A 36 6.01 -13.02 3.45
CA VAL A 36 4.60 -13.39 3.42
C VAL A 36 4.44 -14.82 3.92
N GLY A 37 3.27 -15.19 4.42
CA GLY A 37 2.98 -16.51 4.96
C GLY A 37 3.46 -17.66 4.07
N TYR A 38 3.22 -17.62 2.77
CA TYR A 38 3.68 -18.64 1.82
C TYR A 38 5.20 -18.86 1.89
N THR A 39 5.98 -17.76 1.91
CA THR A 39 7.44 -17.84 2.05
C THR A 39 7.89 -18.36 3.42
N TYR A 40 7.05 -18.29 4.45
CA TYR A 40 7.39 -18.84 5.76
C TYR A 40 7.04 -20.31 5.91
N HIS A 41 5.99 -20.78 5.23
CA HIS A 41 5.58 -22.17 5.28
C HIS A 41 6.38 -23.08 4.34
N SER A 42 6.96 -22.54 3.25
CA SER A 42 7.81 -23.31 2.31
C SER A 42 9.24 -22.76 2.26
N GLU A 43 10.24 -23.63 2.41
CA GLU A 43 11.65 -23.24 2.27
C GLU A 43 12.00 -22.93 0.82
N ARG A 44 11.44 -23.70 -0.10
CA ARG A 44 11.55 -23.49 -1.54
C ARG A 44 10.96 -22.13 -1.95
N ALA A 45 9.76 -21.80 -1.45
CA ALA A 45 9.14 -20.50 -1.69
C ALA A 45 9.98 -19.36 -1.08
N TRP A 46 10.51 -19.54 0.14
CA TRP A 46 11.43 -18.58 0.75
C TRP A 46 12.61 -18.27 -0.16
N GLU A 47 13.35 -19.29 -0.57
CA GLU A 47 14.59 -19.10 -1.34
C GLU A 47 14.32 -18.46 -2.69
N LYS A 48 13.35 -18.96 -3.46
CA LYS A 48 13.05 -18.43 -4.80
C LYS A 48 12.54 -17.00 -4.77
N VAL A 49 11.60 -16.69 -3.87
CA VAL A 49 11.01 -15.35 -3.80
C VAL A 49 12.02 -14.34 -3.27
N ASN A 50 12.84 -14.69 -2.28
CA ASN A 50 13.89 -13.79 -1.79
C ASN A 50 15.05 -13.64 -2.77
N THR A 51 15.34 -14.66 -3.58
CA THR A 51 16.27 -14.52 -4.71
C THR A 51 15.74 -13.51 -5.71
N PHE A 52 14.47 -13.64 -6.14
CA PHE A 52 13.82 -12.69 -7.04
C PHE A 52 13.80 -11.28 -6.45
N ALA A 53 13.25 -11.10 -5.25
CA ALA A 53 13.12 -9.79 -4.61
C ALA A 53 14.48 -9.13 -4.42
N GLY A 54 15.51 -9.91 -4.06
CA GLY A 54 16.88 -9.45 -3.92
C GLY A 54 17.48 -8.97 -5.24
N VAL A 55 17.47 -9.80 -6.29
CA VAL A 55 17.99 -9.42 -7.62
C VAL A 55 17.21 -8.24 -8.19
N PHE A 56 15.88 -8.27 -8.11
CA PHE A 56 15.03 -7.21 -8.63
C PHE A 56 15.30 -5.88 -7.92
N SER A 57 15.43 -5.89 -6.58
CA SER A 57 15.79 -4.70 -5.81
C SER A 57 17.18 -4.16 -6.19
N VAL A 58 18.19 -5.02 -6.37
CA VAL A 58 19.53 -4.60 -6.80
C VAL A 58 19.49 -3.95 -8.18
N VAL A 59 18.91 -4.61 -9.17
CA VAL A 59 18.85 -4.06 -10.55
C VAL A 59 18.07 -2.75 -10.58
N TYR A 60 16.89 -2.72 -9.92
CA TYR A 60 16.04 -1.54 -9.94
C TYR A 60 16.65 -0.37 -9.17
N SER A 61 17.32 -0.62 -8.05
CA SER A 61 18.01 0.43 -7.28
C SER A 61 19.19 1.04 -8.04
N LEU A 62 19.95 0.26 -8.82
CA LEU A 62 21.00 0.77 -9.70
C LEU A 62 20.42 1.64 -10.82
N PHE A 63 19.28 1.23 -11.39
CA PHE A 63 18.54 2.04 -12.35
C PHE A 63 18.05 3.36 -11.74
N LEU A 64 17.43 3.32 -10.55
CA LEU A 64 17.02 4.54 -9.83
C LEU A 64 18.20 5.45 -9.51
N LEU A 65 19.34 4.88 -9.10
CA LEU A 65 20.54 5.65 -8.83
C LEU A 65 21.05 6.36 -10.10
N ALA A 66 20.99 5.70 -11.26
CA ALA A 66 21.32 6.33 -12.53
C ALA A 66 20.35 7.47 -12.88
N LEU A 67 19.05 7.30 -12.62
CA LEU A 67 18.06 8.38 -12.80
C LEU A 67 18.33 9.58 -11.88
N ALA A 68 18.74 9.32 -10.63
CA ALA A 68 19.10 10.37 -9.67
C ALA A 68 20.31 11.18 -10.16
N PHE A 69 21.35 10.52 -10.70
CA PHE A 69 22.50 11.20 -11.29
C PHE A 69 22.18 11.93 -12.59
N TYR A 70 21.25 11.39 -13.39
CA TYR A 70 20.76 12.06 -14.60
C TYR A 70 19.96 13.33 -14.28
N GLY A 71 19.39 13.42 -13.07
CA GLY A 71 18.62 14.59 -12.64
C GLY A 71 17.20 14.62 -13.20
N VAL A 72 16.52 13.46 -13.24
CA VAL A 72 15.08 13.43 -13.59
C VAL A 72 14.26 14.23 -12.58
N SER A 73 13.06 14.67 -12.97
CA SER A 73 12.17 15.32 -12.01
C SER A 73 11.80 14.40 -10.83
N ARG A 74 11.68 14.96 -9.63
CA ARG A 74 11.27 14.26 -8.40
C ARG A 74 10.00 13.42 -8.58
N ASN A 75 9.04 13.93 -9.35
CA ASN A 75 7.78 13.24 -9.61
C ASN A 75 8.00 11.95 -10.40
N ILE A 76 8.84 11.99 -11.45
CA ILE A 76 9.20 10.80 -12.24
C ILE A 76 9.95 9.79 -11.38
N PHE A 77 10.91 10.24 -10.58
CA PHE A 77 11.65 9.37 -9.65
C PHE A 77 10.70 8.68 -8.66
N THR A 78 9.77 9.44 -8.06
CA THR A 78 8.78 8.92 -7.10
C THR A 78 7.86 7.89 -7.75
N LEU A 79 7.39 8.15 -8.98
CA LEU A 79 6.58 7.20 -9.75
C LEU A 79 7.34 5.90 -10.03
N GLY A 80 8.64 5.98 -10.32
CA GLY A 80 9.49 4.81 -10.46
C GLY A 80 9.53 3.97 -9.18
N VAL A 81 9.81 4.60 -8.03
CA VAL A 81 9.84 3.90 -6.73
C VAL A 81 8.51 3.23 -6.42
N VAL A 82 7.39 3.92 -6.58
CA VAL A 82 6.05 3.36 -6.33
C VAL A 82 5.76 2.20 -7.27
N GLY A 83 6.06 2.35 -8.56
CA GLY A 83 5.89 1.29 -9.56
C GLY A 83 6.69 0.04 -9.18
N PHE A 84 7.93 0.20 -8.74
CA PHE A 84 8.77 -0.89 -8.24
C PHE A 84 8.14 -1.61 -7.05
N VAL A 85 7.70 -0.88 -6.03
CA VAL A 85 7.09 -1.49 -4.82
C VAL A 85 5.86 -2.31 -5.20
N ILE A 86 5.00 -1.77 -6.06
CA ILE A 86 3.79 -2.45 -6.54
C ILE A 86 4.14 -3.71 -7.32
N ILE A 87 5.05 -3.61 -8.30
CA ILE A 87 5.48 -4.74 -9.13
C ILE A 87 6.09 -5.84 -8.26
N GLN A 88 7.02 -5.48 -7.37
CA GLN A 88 7.67 -6.43 -6.47
C GLN A 88 6.66 -7.14 -5.57
N LEU A 89 5.69 -6.41 -5.02
CA LEU A 89 4.64 -6.98 -4.19
C LEU A 89 3.80 -8.00 -4.96
N PHE A 90 3.25 -7.63 -6.12
CA PHE A 90 2.34 -8.50 -6.86
C PHE A 90 3.05 -9.72 -7.45
N ILE A 91 4.23 -9.54 -8.06
CA ILE A 91 5.02 -10.66 -8.59
C ILE A 91 5.50 -11.53 -7.42
N GLY A 92 5.99 -10.93 -6.34
CA GLY A 92 6.47 -11.67 -5.17
C GLY A 92 5.37 -12.51 -4.52
N LEU A 93 4.15 -11.98 -4.38
CA LEU A 93 3.00 -12.73 -3.87
C LEU A 93 2.60 -13.88 -4.79
N TRP A 94 2.53 -13.62 -6.10
CA TRP A 94 2.21 -14.64 -7.09
C TRP A 94 3.26 -15.76 -7.08
N MET A 95 4.55 -15.43 -7.06
CA MET A 95 5.64 -16.40 -6.97
C MET A 95 5.58 -17.18 -5.66
N ALA A 96 5.33 -16.51 -4.54
CA ALA A 96 5.26 -17.15 -3.23
C ALA A 96 4.14 -18.18 -3.19
N LYS A 97 2.95 -17.81 -3.67
CA LYS A 97 1.80 -18.71 -3.78
C LYS A 97 2.12 -19.91 -4.68
N ARG A 98 2.63 -19.66 -5.88
CA ARG A 98 2.94 -20.70 -6.86
C ARG A 98 3.98 -21.69 -6.33
N GLU A 99 5.07 -21.21 -5.74
CA GLU A 99 6.12 -22.10 -5.24
C GLU A 99 5.68 -22.84 -3.97
N TYR A 100 4.81 -22.26 -3.16
CA TYR A 100 4.20 -22.95 -2.03
C TYR A 100 3.27 -24.08 -2.49
N GLU A 101 2.37 -23.81 -3.44
CA GLU A 101 1.47 -24.83 -4.01
C GLU A 101 2.26 -25.98 -4.65
N LEU A 102 3.39 -25.69 -5.31
CA LEU A 102 4.27 -26.72 -5.87
C LEU A 102 4.99 -27.56 -4.81
N ASP A 103 5.30 -26.97 -3.65
CA ASP A 103 5.90 -27.67 -2.50
C ASP A 103 4.85 -28.59 -1.87
N GLU A 104 3.64 -28.09 -1.64
CA GLU A 104 2.51 -28.83 -1.07
C GLU A 104 2.10 -30.02 -1.96
N LEU A 105 2.06 -29.84 -3.28
CA LEU A 105 1.77 -30.92 -4.23
C LEU A 105 2.86 -32.01 -4.27
N SER A 106 4.06 -31.73 -3.75
CA SER A 106 5.14 -32.72 -3.70
C SER A 106 5.08 -33.62 -2.47
N GLU A 107 4.28 -33.25 -1.46
CA GLU A 107 4.02 -34.05 -0.27
C GLU A 107 2.87 -35.04 -0.53
N GLU A 108 2.96 -36.25 0.04
CA GLU A 108 1.87 -37.23 -0.06
C GLU A 108 0.63 -36.73 0.65
N ALA A 109 -0.52 -36.78 -0.04
CA ALA A 109 -1.78 -36.35 0.51
C ALA A 109 -2.17 -37.20 1.74
N PRO A 110 -2.64 -36.58 2.84
CA PRO A 110 -3.11 -37.34 3.99
C PRO A 110 -4.30 -38.22 3.61
N GLU A 111 -4.39 -39.42 4.19
CA GLU A 111 -5.46 -40.42 3.91
C GLU A 111 -6.88 -39.85 4.04
N LYS A 112 -7.05 -38.82 4.88
CA LYS A 112 -8.27 -38.04 4.98
C LYS A 112 -7.91 -36.56 4.90
N PRO A 113 -8.53 -35.79 3.98
CA PRO A 113 -8.36 -34.35 3.99
C PRO A 113 -8.84 -33.82 5.36
N PRO A 114 -8.13 -32.85 5.96
CA PRO A 114 -8.63 -32.19 7.15
C PRO A 114 -10.04 -31.68 6.87
N ALA A 115 -10.91 -31.70 7.88
CA ALA A 115 -12.28 -31.21 7.76
C ALA A 115 -12.22 -29.71 7.43
N THR A 116 -12.16 -29.39 6.14
CA THR A 116 -12.20 -28.03 5.63
C THR A 116 -13.66 -27.62 5.70
N GLY A 117 -14.01 -26.88 6.75
CA GLY A 117 -15.25 -26.14 6.74
C GLY A 117 -15.30 -25.33 5.45
N LYS A 118 -16.40 -25.42 4.69
CA LYS A 118 -16.64 -24.55 3.54
C LYS A 118 -16.63 -23.11 4.06
N THR A 119 -15.47 -22.45 3.99
CA THR A 119 -15.34 -21.04 4.30
C THR A 119 -15.89 -20.30 3.09
N GLU A 120 -17.17 -19.97 3.11
CA GLU A 120 -17.66 -18.79 2.37
C GLU A 120 -16.99 -17.57 3.00
N GLY A 121 -15.73 -17.33 2.64
CA GLY A 121 -14.94 -16.21 3.13
C GLY A 121 -15.59 -14.90 2.70
N ALA A 122 -15.57 -13.90 3.59
CA ALA A 122 -16.11 -12.58 3.30
C ALA A 122 -15.57 -12.05 1.95
N SER A 123 -16.47 -11.64 1.06
CA SER A 123 -16.08 -11.12 -0.25
C SER A 123 -15.40 -9.77 -0.12
N ILE A 124 -14.21 -9.61 -0.73
CA ILE A 124 -13.51 -8.33 -0.80
C ILE A 124 -14.10 -7.38 -1.85
N LYS A 125 -14.89 -7.89 -2.80
CA LYS A 125 -15.45 -7.14 -3.94
C LYS A 125 -16.27 -5.90 -3.52
N PRO A 126 -17.23 -5.96 -2.57
CA PRO A 126 -17.99 -4.77 -2.18
C PRO A 126 -17.10 -3.66 -1.63
N TYR A 127 -16.07 -3.99 -0.87
CA TYR A 127 -15.10 -3.03 -0.34
C TYR A 127 -14.29 -2.38 -1.46
N LEU A 128 -13.77 -3.17 -2.41
CA LEU A 128 -13.05 -2.65 -3.56
C LEU A 128 -13.91 -1.73 -4.43
N LEU A 129 -15.15 -2.12 -4.72
CA LEU A 129 -16.09 -1.29 -5.48
C LEU A 129 -16.40 0.02 -4.75
N THR A 130 -16.54 -0.03 -3.42
CA THR A 130 -16.77 1.15 -2.59
C THR A 130 -15.56 2.09 -2.62
N GLN A 131 -14.35 1.56 -2.43
CA GLN A 131 -13.10 2.32 -2.50
C GLN A 131 -12.92 2.98 -3.88
N LEU A 132 -13.16 2.23 -4.95
CA LEU A 132 -13.14 2.75 -6.33
C LEU A 132 -14.20 3.83 -6.53
N GLY A 133 -15.39 3.64 -5.96
CA GLY A 133 -16.46 4.65 -5.96
C GLY A 133 -16.04 5.95 -5.30
N PHE A 134 -15.34 5.90 -4.16
CA PHE A 134 -14.80 7.10 -3.51
C PHE A 134 -13.80 7.83 -4.41
N LEU A 135 -12.83 7.11 -5.00
CA LEU A 135 -11.87 7.72 -5.90
C LEU A 135 -12.55 8.30 -7.15
N ALA A 136 -13.48 7.57 -7.75
CA ALA A 136 -14.21 8.01 -8.94
C ALA A 136 -15.03 9.27 -8.64
N PHE A 137 -15.69 9.33 -7.49
CA PHE A 137 -16.40 10.53 -7.03
C PHE A 137 -15.45 11.73 -6.89
N TYR A 138 -14.30 11.55 -6.26
CA TYR A 138 -13.29 12.60 -6.15
C TYR A 138 -12.79 13.07 -7.52
N LEU A 139 -12.46 12.15 -8.43
CA LEU A 139 -11.99 12.49 -9.77
C LEU A 139 -13.07 13.19 -10.61
N LEU A 140 -14.34 12.85 -10.40
CA LEU A 140 -15.46 13.57 -10.99
C LEU A 140 -15.50 15.02 -10.48
N LEU A 141 -15.36 15.24 -9.17
CA LEU A 141 -15.28 16.60 -8.62
C LEU A 141 -14.08 17.38 -9.17
N VAL A 142 -12.92 16.74 -9.31
CA VAL A 142 -11.75 17.35 -9.95
C VAL A 142 -12.08 17.78 -11.38
N ALA A 143 -12.72 16.91 -12.17
CA ALA A 143 -13.09 17.22 -13.54
C ALA A 143 -14.10 18.39 -13.62
N LEU A 144 -15.09 18.42 -12.73
CA LEU A 144 -16.11 19.47 -12.68
C LEU A 144 -15.56 20.83 -12.20
N LEU A 145 -14.53 20.82 -11.37
CA LEU A 145 -13.94 22.01 -10.76
C LEU A 145 -12.62 22.44 -11.40
N TRP A 146 -12.17 21.75 -12.45
CA TRP A 146 -10.85 21.92 -13.05
C TRP A 146 -10.55 23.37 -13.46
N ASP A 147 -11.51 24.03 -14.10
CA ASP A 147 -11.35 25.39 -14.62
C ASP A 147 -11.29 26.46 -13.51
N ARG A 148 -11.66 26.10 -12.28
CA ARG A 148 -11.57 26.99 -11.11
C ARG A 148 -10.25 26.86 -10.35
N LEU A 149 -9.41 25.87 -10.70
CA LEU A 149 -8.16 25.63 -10.00
C LEU A 149 -7.04 26.54 -10.50
N PRO A 150 -6.33 27.23 -9.60
CA PRO A 150 -5.11 27.96 -9.97
C PRO A 150 -4.02 27.00 -10.47
N GLU A 151 -3.03 27.51 -11.21
CA GLU A 151 -1.92 26.68 -11.71
C GLU A 151 -1.11 26.03 -10.59
N ARG A 152 -0.96 26.73 -9.45
CA ARG A 152 -0.36 26.23 -8.22
C ARG A 152 -1.40 26.20 -7.11
N ILE A 153 -1.48 25.06 -6.44
CA ILE A 153 -2.44 24.79 -5.36
C ILE A 153 -1.71 24.48 -4.05
N ALA A 154 -2.37 24.76 -2.93
CA ALA A 154 -1.93 24.31 -1.61
C ALA A 154 -2.10 22.79 -1.50
N THR A 155 -1.07 22.11 -1.04
CA THR A 155 -1.06 20.65 -0.83
C THR A 155 -0.51 20.23 0.53
N HIS A 156 -0.03 21.17 1.34
CA HIS A 156 0.38 20.95 2.72
C HIS A 156 -0.08 22.13 3.59
N PHE A 157 -0.42 21.83 4.83
CA PHE A 157 -0.92 22.78 5.81
C PHE A 157 -0.21 22.55 7.14
N ASN A 158 0.13 23.65 7.84
CA ASN A 158 0.78 23.60 9.13
C ASN A 158 -0.23 23.32 10.27
N ALA A 159 0.26 23.20 11.51
CA ALA A 159 -0.58 22.95 12.69
C ALA A 159 -1.59 24.08 12.99
N SER A 160 -1.37 25.28 12.46
CA SER A 160 -2.28 26.43 12.54
C SER A 160 -3.33 26.42 11.42
N SER A 161 -3.42 25.37 10.59
CA SER A 161 -4.28 25.26 9.42
C SER A 161 -3.94 26.25 8.29
N GLU A 162 -2.70 26.74 8.22
CA GLU A 162 -2.26 27.65 7.16
C GLU A 162 -1.51 26.87 6.08
N PRO A 163 -1.70 27.20 4.79
CA PRO A 163 -1.00 26.54 3.70
C PRO A 163 0.49 26.93 3.67
N ASP A 164 1.38 25.95 3.85
CA ASP A 164 2.84 26.13 3.88
C ASP A 164 3.57 25.30 2.79
N GLY A 165 2.84 24.52 1.99
CA GLY A 165 3.39 23.79 0.85
C GLY A 165 2.46 23.78 -0.35
N TYR A 166 3.05 23.95 -1.55
CA TYR A 166 2.32 24.13 -2.79
C TYR A 166 2.89 23.26 -3.91
N SER A 167 2.04 22.80 -4.81
CA SER A 167 2.44 22.05 -6.01
C SER A 167 1.63 22.46 -7.24
N GLY A 168 2.04 22.01 -8.43
CA GLY A 168 1.28 22.25 -9.65
C GLY A 168 -0.06 21.51 -9.63
N ARG A 169 -1.12 22.11 -10.18
CA ARG A 169 -2.50 21.60 -10.10
C ARG A 169 -2.64 20.13 -10.46
N LEU A 170 -2.04 19.69 -11.57
CA LEU A 170 -2.13 18.30 -12.02
C LEU A 170 -1.56 17.32 -10.98
N TRP A 171 -0.39 17.62 -10.45
CA TRP A 171 0.25 16.79 -9.45
C TRP A 171 -0.49 16.82 -8.12
N GLY A 172 -0.95 17.98 -7.68
CA GLY A 172 -1.59 18.13 -6.38
C GLY A 172 -3.02 17.58 -6.31
N VAL A 173 -3.83 17.68 -7.37
CA VAL A 173 -5.22 17.18 -7.36
C VAL A 173 -5.40 15.80 -7.99
N ILE A 174 -4.48 15.33 -8.84
CA ILE A 174 -4.56 13.98 -9.43
C ILE A 174 -3.39 13.11 -8.95
N GLY A 175 -2.16 13.55 -9.18
CA GLY A 175 -0.96 12.75 -8.89
C GLY A 175 -0.89 12.25 -7.45
N VAL A 176 -0.81 13.16 -6.48
CA VAL A 176 -0.71 12.83 -5.05
C VAL A 176 -1.94 12.04 -4.56
N PRO A 177 -3.18 12.47 -4.81
CA PRO A 177 -4.36 11.73 -4.35
C PRO A 177 -4.44 10.30 -4.87
N VAL A 178 -4.20 10.09 -6.18
CA VAL A 178 -4.20 8.73 -6.76
C VAL A 178 -3.08 7.90 -6.16
N LEU A 179 -1.86 8.44 -6.08
CA LEU A 179 -0.71 7.71 -5.53
C LEU A 179 -0.92 7.29 -4.08
N VAL A 180 -1.41 8.18 -3.22
CA VAL A 180 -1.66 7.87 -1.82
C VAL A 180 -2.84 6.91 -1.68
N TRP A 181 -3.87 7.04 -2.51
CA TRP A 181 -5.03 6.15 -2.53
C TRP A 181 -4.70 4.71 -3.01
N LEU A 182 -3.59 4.50 -3.73
CA LEU A 182 -3.13 3.14 -4.04
C LEU A 182 -2.83 2.31 -2.77
N LEU A 183 -2.53 2.95 -1.63
CA LEU A 183 -2.25 2.26 -0.38
C LEU A 183 -3.43 1.38 0.09
N PRO A 184 -4.64 1.90 0.36
CA PRO A 184 -5.78 1.05 0.74
C PRO A 184 -6.13 -0.01 -0.32
N LEU A 185 -5.94 0.29 -1.61
CA LEU A 185 -6.15 -0.69 -2.69
C LEU A 185 -5.19 -1.88 -2.57
N VAL A 186 -3.89 -1.58 -2.44
CA VAL A 186 -2.82 -2.58 -2.32
C VAL A 186 -2.93 -3.40 -1.03
N LEU A 187 -3.52 -2.84 0.04
CA LEU A 187 -3.80 -3.57 1.28
C LEU A 187 -5.06 -4.44 1.19
N THR A 188 -6.02 -4.12 0.32
CA THR A 188 -7.30 -4.84 0.20
C THR A 188 -7.23 -5.98 -0.82
N LEU A 189 -6.58 -5.77 -1.97
CA LEU A 189 -6.50 -6.76 -3.06
C LEU A 189 -5.93 -8.13 -2.64
N PRO A 190 -4.77 -8.21 -1.97
CA PRO A 190 -4.20 -9.48 -1.55
C PRO A 190 -4.81 -10.02 -0.25
N ALA A 191 -5.73 -9.31 0.40
CA ALA A 191 -6.25 -9.69 1.72
C ALA A 191 -7.00 -11.03 1.72
N LYS A 192 -7.52 -11.46 0.56
CA LYS A 192 -8.13 -12.78 0.39
C LYS A 192 -7.15 -13.94 0.47
N GLU A 193 -5.85 -13.69 0.26
CA GLU A 193 -4.84 -14.75 0.26
C GLU A 193 -4.51 -15.06 1.73
N PRO A 194 -4.80 -16.27 2.24
CA PRO A 194 -4.66 -16.59 3.67
C PRO A 194 -3.24 -16.33 4.19
N ALA A 195 -2.26 -16.53 3.32
CA ALA A 195 -0.87 -16.36 3.65
C ALA A 195 -0.37 -14.92 3.46
N PHE A 196 -1.15 -13.95 2.99
CA PHE A 196 -0.70 -12.55 2.93
C PHE A 196 -0.30 -12.03 4.34
N PHE A 197 -0.89 -12.58 5.40
CA PHE A 197 -0.72 -12.09 6.77
C PHE A 197 -0.23 -13.09 7.82
N ALA A 198 0.16 -14.32 7.43
CA ALA A 198 0.32 -15.46 8.35
C ALA A 198 1.36 -15.32 9.49
N ARG A 199 2.03 -14.17 9.66
CA ARG A 199 3.00 -13.92 10.74
C ARG A 199 2.75 -12.67 11.58
N ALA A 200 1.74 -11.86 11.28
CA ALA A 200 1.44 -10.72 12.13
C ALA A 200 0.66 -11.20 13.36
N ASN A 201 1.25 -11.21 14.56
CA ASN A 201 0.47 -11.38 15.81
C ASN A 201 -0.56 -10.25 16.02
N PHE A 202 -0.47 -9.18 15.22
CA PHE A 202 -1.41 -8.07 15.08
C PHE A 202 -2.48 -8.32 14.00
N TYR A 203 -2.57 -9.54 13.47
CA TYR A 203 -3.43 -9.87 12.33
C TYR A 203 -4.91 -9.63 12.64
N PRO A 204 -5.68 -8.98 11.76
CA PRO A 204 -7.12 -9.14 11.75
C PRO A 204 -7.47 -10.60 11.60
N ARG A 205 -7.91 -11.23 12.68
CA ARG A 205 -8.47 -12.59 12.66
C ARG A 205 -9.77 -12.67 11.81
N ASN A 206 -10.23 -11.53 11.29
CA ASN A 206 -11.44 -11.36 10.50
C ASN A 206 -11.16 -10.53 9.24
N LEU A 207 -11.34 -11.15 8.06
CA LEU A 207 -11.14 -10.51 6.75
C LEU A 207 -12.06 -9.30 6.55
N GLY A 208 -13.30 -9.38 7.01
CA GLY A 208 -14.27 -8.28 6.92
C GLY A 208 -13.85 -7.06 7.73
N ALA A 209 -13.30 -7.25 8.93
CA ALA A 209 -12.76 -6.17 9.75
C ALA A 209 -11.57 -5.48 9.07
N TRP A 210 -10.67 -6.24 8.43
CA TRP A 210 -9.58 -5.66 7.63
C TRP A 210 -10.08 -4.84 6.44
N CYS A 211 -10.99 -5.40 5.65
CA CYS A 211 -11.54 -4.71 4.49
C CYS A 211 -12.33 -3.46 4.90
N LEU A 212 -13.01 -3.49 6.05
CA LEU A 212 -13.65 -2.32 6.62
C LEU A 212 -12.61 -1.26 7.01
N PHE A 213 -11.54 -1.65 7.71
CA PHE A 213 -10.44 -0.75 8.06
C PHE A 213 -9.83 -0.07 6.83
N THR A 214 -9.47 -0.83 5.80
CA THR A 214 -8.91 -0.25 4.56
C THR A 214 -9.91 0.61 3.81
N THR A 215 -11.21 0.32 3.91
CA THR A 215 -12.28 1.15 3.33
C THR A 215 -12.46 2.46 4.10
N VAL A 216 -12.38 2.45 5.43
CA VAL A 216 -12.37 3.67 6.27
C VAL A 216 -11.13 4.52 5.95
N LEU A 217 -9.96 3.88 5.80
CA LEU A 217 -8.73 4.55 5.36
C LEU A 217 -8.92 5.23 4.00
N SER A 218 -9.49 4.51 3.02
CA SER A 218 -9.79 5.05 1.69
C SER A 218 -10.76 6.25 1.73
N CYS A 219 -11.86 6.11 2.47
CA CYS A 219 -12.86 7.17 2.65
C CYS A 219 -12.25 8.43 3.27
N GLY A 220 -11.47 8.26 4.34
CA GLY A 220 -10.82 9.37 5.04
C GLY A 220 -9.80 10.11 4.18
N LEU A 221 -8.94 9.38 3.46
CA LEU A 221 -7.99 9.97 2.51
C LEU A 221 -8.72 10.78 1.43
N VAL A 222 -9.73 10.18 0.78
CA VAL A 222 -10.53 10.85 -0.25
C VAL A 222 -11.26 12.08 0.29
N SER A 223 -11.78 12.01 1.52
CA SER A 223 -12.44 13.14 2.17
C SER A 223 -11.48 14.30 2.37
N VAL A 224 -10.27 14.04 2.88
CA VAL A 224 -9.23 15.07 3.04
C VAL A 224 -8.79 15.67 1.69
N PHE A 225 -8.64 14.84 0.65
CA PHE A 225 -8.35 15.34 -0.71
C PHE A 225 -9.49 16.21 -1.26
N THR A 226 -10.74 15.81 -1.01
CA THR A 226 -11.92 16.58 -1.42
C THR A 226 -11.97 17.93 -0.70
N LEU A 227 -11.73 17.97 0.61
CA LEU A 227 -11.69 19.24 1.36
C LEU A 227 -10.55 20.15 0.88
N THR A 228 -9.38 19.56 0.58
CA THR A 228 -8.26 20.31 -0.01
C THR A 228 -8.60 20.85 -1.39
N LEU A 229 -9.30 20.07 -2.23
CA LEU A 229 -9.80 20.52 -3.53
C LEU A 229 -10.77 21.70 -3.36
N LEU A 230 -11.76 21.57 -2.48
CA LEU A 230 -12.76 22.60 -2.20
C LEU A 230 -12.13 23.89 -1.65
N TYR A 231 -11.09 23.77 -0.82
CA TYR A 231 -10.30 24.91 -0.35
C TYR A 231 -9.61 25.62 -1.51
N ASN A 232 -8.94 24.87 -2.38
CA ASN A 232 -8.18 25.44 -3.50
C ASN A 232 -9.05 26.13 -4.56
N VAL A 233 -10.35 25.82 -4.63
CA VAL A 233 -11.32 26.53 -5.47
C VAL A 233 -12.10 27.62 -4.70
N GLY A 234 -11.74 27.90 -3.44
CA GLY A 234 -12.30 28.98 -2.64
C GLY A 234 -13.69 28.70 -2.04
N ILE A 235 -14.11 27.44 -1.94
CA ILE A 235 -15.44 27.08 -1.42
C ILE A 235 -15.44 26.97 0.12
N VAL A 236 -14.36 26.44 0.71
CA VAL A 236 -14.25 26.25 2.16
C VAL A 236 -12.99 26.90 2.72
N PRO A 237 -13.01 27.40 3.96
CA PRO A 237 -11.80 27.86 4.65
C PRO A 237 -10.90 26.70 5.09
N SER A 238 -9.61 26.98 5.32
CA SER A 238 -8.60 25.94 5.58
C SER A 238 -8.81 25.17 6.88
N ASN A 239 -9.43 25.77 7.90
CA ASN A 239 -9.75 25.09 9.17
C ASN A 239 -10.70 23.88 8.98
N VAL A 240 -11.53 23.88 7.94
CA VAL A 240 -12.40 22.73 7.62
C VAL A 240 -11.57 21.50 7.26
N ILE A 241 -10.42 21.67 6.62
CA ILE A 241 -9.48 20.57 6.33
C ILE A 241 -9.01 19.95 7.64
N SER A 242 -8.59 20.78 8.61
CA SER A 242 -8.12 20.31 9.92
C SER A 242 -9.20 19.55 10.69
N TYR A 243 -10.45 20.04 10.70
CA TYR A 243 -11.56 19.30 11.28
C TYR A 243 -11.81 17.96 10.57
N GLY A 244 -11.72 17.93 9.24
CA GLY A 244 -11.81 16.71 8.45
C GLY A 244 -10.71 15.71 8.78
N VAL A 245 -9.47 16.18 8.97
CA VAL A 245 -8.33 15.36 9.40
C VAL A 245 -8.56 14.80 10.81
N TYR A 246 -9.01 15.61 11.77
CA TYR A 246 -9.28 15.12 13.12
C TYR A 246 -10.38 14.07 13.15
N LEU A 247 -11.46 14.28 12.39
CA LEU A 247 -12.52 13.29 12.24
C LEU A 247 -11.98 12.00 11.61
N PHE A 248 -11.19 12.11 10.54
CA PHE A 248 -10.56 10.96 9.89
C PHE A 248 -9.68 10.19 10.88
N LEU A 249 -8.83 10.86 11.65
CA LEU A 249 -7.97 10.21 12.64
C LEU A 249 -8.80 9.51 13.73
N ALA A 250 -9.87 10.14 14.23
CA ALA A 250 -10.76 9.53 15.21
C ALA A 250 -11.44 8.25 14.67
N LEU A 251 -11.96 8.31 13.43
CA LEU A 251 -12.55 7.15 12.76
C LEU A 251 -11.52 6.06 12.48
N LEU A 252 -10.28 6.44 12.17
CA LEU A 252 -9.20 5.49 11.94
C LEU A 252 -8.81 4.77 13.24
N VAL A 253 -8.73 5.48 14.37
CA VAL A 253 -8.51 4.88 15.69
C VAL A 253 -9.62 3.91 16.04
N PHE A 254 -10.89 4.28 15.78
CA PHE A 254 -12.02 3.37 15.99
C PHE A 254 -11.95 2.13 15.08
N ALA A 255 -11.60 2.31 13.81
CA ALA A 255 -11.44 1.20 12.86
C ALA A 255 -10.30 0.26 13.29
N ILE A 256 -9.19 0.79 13.80
CA ILE A 256 -8.09 0.00 14.38
C ILE A 256 -8.58 -0.74 15.64
N TYR A 257 -9.29 -0.07 16.54
CA TYR A 257 -9.86 -0.73 17.72
C TYR A 257 -10.76 -1.91 17.33
N ARG A 258 -11.66 -1.72 16.35
CA ARG A 258 -12.51 -2.79 15.82
C ARG A 258 -11.67 -3.91 15.19
N LEU A 259 -10.64 -3.56 14.41
CA LEU A 259 -9.72 -4.52 13.80
C LEU A 259 -9.08 -5.45 14.84
N LEU A 260 -8.73 -4.90 16.01
CA LEU A 260 -8.01 -5.61 17.07
C LEU A 260 -8.91 -6.34 18.06
N THR A 261 -10.18 -5.94 18.17
CA THR A 261 -11.13 -6.50 19.16
C THR A 261 -12.12 -7.48 18.57
N VAL A 262 -12.36 -7.44 17.26
CA VAL A 262 -13.17 -8.44 16.58
C VAL A 262 -12.47 -9.80 16.71
N GLY A 263 -13.17 -10.78 17.29
CA GLY A 263 -12.70 -12.16 17.38
C GLY A 263 -12.40 -12.75 16.00
N GLY A 264 -11.65 -13.85 15.96
CA GLY A 264 -11.51 -14.58 14.70
C GLY A 264 -12.86 -15.07 14.21
N ASP A 265 -13.02 -15.20 12.89
CA ASP A 265 -14.11 -16.04 12.40
C ASP A 265 -13.94 -17.41 13.06
N GLU A 266 -15.00 -17.94 13.68
CA GLU A 266 -15.05 -19.31 14.26
C GLU A 266 -14.89 -20.42 13.18
N ARG A 267 -14.33 -20.08 12.01
CA ARG A 267 -14.23 -20.90 10.80
C ARG A 267 -12.77 -21.07 10.33
N VAL A 268 -11.80 -20.97 11.24
CA VAL A 268 -10.40 -21.33 11.00
C VAL A 268 -10.00 -22.41 11.99
#